data_AF-A0A1B6G1M4-F1
#
_entry.id   AF-A0A1B6G1M4-F1
#
_cell.length_a   1.000
_cell.length_b   1.000
_cell.length_c   1.000
_cell.angle_alpha   90.00
_cell.angle_beta   90.00
_cell.angle_gamma   90.00
#
_symmetry.space_group_name_H-M   'P 1'
#
loop_
_entity.id
_entity.type
_entity.pdbx_description
1 polymer ?
#
loop_
_entity_poly.entity_id
_entity_poly.type
_entity_poly.pdbx_seq_one_letter_code
_entity_poly.pdbx_strand_id
1 'polypeptide(L)'
;LENLESLDLNNTTQKVDETLQSVKSTSEAIQGAVEDIKKSASDTASHFADYMKSLKDTGAPQIFINAVGQLCQVLNNPTPSVMAIGLASFLLSLGVLGVELYQGFCSIIERIFH
;
A
#
# COMPACT_ATOMS: atom_id res chain seq x y z
N LEU A 1 10.75 -68.50 -23.61
CA LEU A 1 11.42 -67.43 -22.83
C LEU A 1 11.31 -66.10 -23.58
N GLU A 2 11.70 -66.00 -24.85
CA GLU A 2 11.58 -64.77 -25.67
C GLU A 2 10.18 -64.14 -25.71
N ASN A 3 9.11 -64.94 -25.83
CA ASN A 3 7.73 -64.41 -25.88
C ASN A 3 7.29 -63.73 -24.55
N LEU A 4 7.80 -64.20 -23.40
CA LEU A 4 7.48 -63.63 -22.09
C LEU A 4 8.22 -62.30 -21.86
N GLU A 5 9.50 -62.22 -22.23
CA GLU A 5 10.28 -60.97 -22.16
C GLU A 5 9.73 -59.88 -23.09
N SER A 6 9.30 -60.26 -24.31
CA SER A 6 8.71 -59.30 -25.26
C SER A 6 7.38 -58.70 -24.76
N LEU A 7 6.58 -59.51 -24.04
CA LEU A 7 5.29 -59.08 -23.48
C LEU A 7 5.50 -58.08 -22.33
N ASP A 8 6.52 -58.31 -21.50
CA ASP A 8 6.86 -57.45 -20.37
C ASP A 8 7.44 -56.11 -20.83
N LEU A 9 8.28 -56.11 -21.87
CA LEU A 9 8.80 -54.89 -22.51
C LEU A 9 7.68 -54.04 -23.13
N ASN A 10 6.71 -54.67 -23.80
CA ASN A 10 5.60 -53.95 -24.42
C ASN A 10 4.67 -53.31 -23.38
N ASN A 11 4.33 -54.05 -22.32
CA ASN A 11 3.57 -53.53 -21.19
C ASN A 11 4.30 -52.38 -20.46
N THR A 12 5.61 -52.52 -20.30
CA THR A 12 6.44 -51.46 -19.69
C THR A 12 6.44 -50.20 -20.55
N THR A 13 6.59 -50.36 -21.87
CA THR A 13 6.58 -49.24 -22.83
C THR A 13 5.24 -48.50 -22.81
N GLN A 14 4.12 -49.22 -22.77
CA GLN A 14 2.79 -48.62 -22.71
C GLN A 14 2.59 -47.81 -21.41
N LYS A 15 2.99 -48.36 -20.26
CA LYS A 15 2.91 -47.65 -18.97
C LYS A 15 3.78 -46.39 -18.94
N VAL A 16 4.95 -46.44 -19.57
CA VAL A 16 5.82 -45.27 -19.72
C VAL A 16 5.13 -44.20 -20.55
N ASP A 17 4.47 -44.55 -21.65
CA ASP A 17 3.76 -43.59 -22.50
C ASP A 17 2.57 -42.94 -21.77
N GLU A 18 1.76 -43.74 -21.07
CA GLU A 18 0.65 -43.24 -20.22
C GLU A 18 1.15 -42.28 -19.13
N THR A 19 2.30 -42.61 -18.52
CA THR A 19 2.96 -41.73 -17.54
C THR A 19 3.43 -40.44 -18.19
N LEU A 20 4.02 -40.51 -19.39
CA LEU A 20 4.51 -39.34 -20.12
C LEU A 20 3.37 -38.38 -20.47
N GLN A 21 2.22 -38.92 -20.92
CA GLN A 21 1.04 -38.10 -21.21
C GLN A 21 0.48 -37.44 -19.95
N SER A 22 0.45 -38.16 -18.82
CA SER A 22 0.02 -37.60 -17.54
C SER A 22 0.93 -36.47 -17.06
N VAL A 23 2.26 -36.62 -17.23
CA VAL A 23 3.25 -35.58 -16.93
C VAL A 23 3.05 -34.37 -17.84
N LYS A 24 2.79 -34.59 -19.13
CA LYS A 24 2.52 -33.50 -20.09
C LYS A 24 1.30 -32.68 -19.69
N SER A 25 0.17 -33.33 -19.41
CA SER A 25 -1.06 -32.65 -18.96
C SER A 25 -0.85 -31.88 -17.65
N THR A 26 -0.07 -32.45 -16.72
CA THR A 26 0.29 -31.76 -15.47
C THR A 26 1.15 -30.53 -15.74
N SER A 27 2.11 -30.62 -16.66
CA SER A 27 2.96 -29.49 -17.05
C SER A 27 2.16 -28.35 -17.67
N GLU A 28 1.18 -28.65 -18.52
CA GLU A 28 0.30 -27.66 -19.14
C GLU A 28 -0.56 -26.95 -18.09
N ALA A 29 -1.10 -27.69 -17.11
CA ALA A 29 -1.85 -27.11 -15.99
C ALA A 29 -0.98 -26.20 -15.12
N ILE A 30 0.26 -26.60 -14.85
CA ILE A 30 1.23 -25.76 -14.11
C ILE A 30 1.54 -24.48 -14.88
N GLN A 31 1.71 -24.53 -16.20
CA GLN A 31 1.92 -23.33 -17.01
C GLN A 31 0.76 -22.34 -16.89
N GLY A 32 -0.49 -22.81 -16.98
CA GLY A 32 -1.66 -21.97 -16.79
C GLY A 32 -1.69 -21.32 -15.40
N ALA A 33 -1.44 -22.10 -14.35
CA ALA A 33 -1.37 -21.57 -12.99
C ALA A 33 -0.26 -20.52 -12.81
N VAL A 34 0.89 -20.69 -13.47
CA VAL A 34 1.98 -19.70 -13.46
C VAL A 34 1.58 -18.40 -14.15
N GLU A 35 0.85 -18.46 -15.25
CA GLU A 35 0.33 -17.28 -15.95
C GLU A 35 -0.69 -16.52 -15.08
N ASP A 36 -1.59 -17.23 -14.42
CA ASP A 36 -2.56 -16.64 -13.49
C ASP A 36 -1.89 -15.97 -12.29
N ILE A 37 -0.85 -16.59 -11.73
CA ILE A 37 -0.03 -16.01 -10.66
C ILE A 37 0.66 -14.72 -11.13
N LYS A 38 1.26 -14.73 -12.34
CA LYS A 38 1.91 -13.54 -12.90
C LYS A 38 0.93 -12.39 -13.07
N LYS A 39 -0.27 -12.68 -13.58
CA LYS A 39 -1.33 -11.67 -13.73
C LYS A 39 -1.76 -11.11 -12.37
N SER A 40 -2.05 -11.98 -11.41
CA SER A 40 -2.44 -11.57 -10.05
C SER A 40 -1.38 -10.71 -9.36
N ALA A 41 -0.10 -11.02 -9.54
CA ALA A 41 1.01 -10.22 -9.03
C ALA A 41 1.07 -8.84 -9.69
N SER A 42 0.86 -8.77 -11.02
CA SER A 42 0.79 -7.50 -11.75
C SER A 42 -0.37 -6.62 -11.28
N ASP A 43 -1.56 -7.21 -11.13
CA ASP A 43 -2.76 -6.50 -10.68
C ASP A 43 -2.57 -5.97 -9.25
N THR A 44 -1.98 -6.78 -8.36
CA THR A 44 -1.64 -6.37 -6.98
C THR A 44 -0.67 -5.19 -6.97
N ALA A 45 0.37 -5.21 -7.82
CA ALA A 45 1.32 -4.11 -7.93
C ALA A 45 0.64 -2.81 -8.42
N SER A 46 -0.28 -2.91 -9.39
CA SER A 46 -1.07 -1.78 -9.87
C SER A 46 -1.94 -1.19 -8.76
N HIS A 47 -2.70 -2.03 -8.06
CA HIS A 47 -3.55 -1.57 -6.96
C HIS A 47 -2.75 -0.94 -5.82
N PHE A 48 -1.55 -1.45 -5.52
CA PHE A 48 -0.65 -0.83 -4.56
C PHE A 48 -0.17 0.56 -5.02
N ALA A 49 0.17 0.71 -6.31
CA ALA A 49 0.55 2.00 -6.88
C ALA A 49 -0.61 3.01 -6.81
N ASP A 50 -1.83 2.58 -7.12
CA ASP A 50 -3.04 3.40 -7.03
C ASP A 50 -3.34 3.82 -5.60
N TYR A 51 -3.16 2.91 -4.63
CA TYR A 51 -3.28 3.23 -3.21
C TYR A 51 -2.27 4.29 -2.77
N MET A 52 -0.99 4.12 -3.15
CA MET A 52 0.06 5.08 -2.81
C MET A 52 -0.19 6.44 -3.45
N LYS A 53 -0.67 6.46 -4.69
CA LYS A 53 -1.08 7.69 -5.37
C LYS A 53 -2.26 8.34 -4.65
N SER A 54 -3.29 7.58 -4.30
CA SER A 54 -4.45 8.08 -3.57
C SER A 54 -4.05 8.67 -2.22
N LEU A 55 -3.18 7.99 -1.47
CA LEU A 55 -2.64 8.48 -0.20
C LEU A 55 -1.91 9.82 -0.37
N LYS A 56 -1.10 9.95 -1.43
CA LYS A 56 -0.41 11.20 -1.76
C LYS A 56 -1.40 12.30 -2.17
N ASP A 57 -2.38 11.97 -3.01
CA ASP A 57 -3.38 12.90 -3.53
C ASP A 57 -4.32 13.41 -2.43
N THR A 58 -4.57 12.63 -1.36
CA THR A 58 -5.33 13.12 -0.19
C THR A 58 -4.63 14.26 0.56
N GLY A 59 -3.30 14.43 0.39
CA GLY A 59 -2.50 15.38 1.15
C GLY A 59 -2.40 15.06 2.65
N ALA A 60 -3.01 13.97 3.13
CA ALA A 60 -3.07 13.63 4.56
C ALA A 60 -1.69 13.52 5.23
N PRO A 61 -0.65 12.91 4.60
CA PRO A 61 0.69 12.90 5.18
C PRO A 61 1.27 14.31 5.37
N GLN A 62 1.05 15.22 4.40
CA GLN A 62 1.55 16.59 4.49
C GLN A 62 0.79 17.39 5.56
N ILE A 63 -0.52 17.18 5.68
CA ILE A 63 -1.35 17.78 6.73
C ILE A 63 -0.81 17.38 8.12
N PHE A 64 -0.51 16.10 8.31
CA PHE A 64 0.03 15.61 9.57
C PHE A 64 1.41 16.19 9.89
N ILE A 65 2.32 16.26 8.90
CA ILE A 65 3.65 16.87 9.05
C ILE A 65 3.53 18.34 9.46
N ASN A 66 2.64 19.10 8.81
CA ASN A 66 2.42 20.52 9.13
C ASN A 66 1.93 20.70 10.58
N ALA A 67 0.96 19.86 11.00
CA ALA A 67 0.41 19.89 12.36
C ALA A 67 1.52 19.58 13.40
N VAL A 68 2.30 18.53 13.20
CA VAL A 68 3.41 18.19 14.11
C VAL A 68 4.47 19.29 14.14
N GLY A 69 4.79 19.90 13.00
CA GLY A 69 5.73 21.03 12.92
C GLY A 69 5.29 22.24 13.75
N GLN A 70 4.00 22.58 13.72
CA GLN A 70 3.43 23.65 14.56
C GLN A 70 3.51 23.31 16.05
N LEU A 71 3.26 22.06 16.43
CA LEU A 71 3.44 21.61 17.82
C LEU A 71 4.91 21.72 18.26
N CYS A 72 5.86 21.34 17.41
CA CYS A 72 7.29 21.48 17.71
C CYS A 72 7.69 22.95 17.91
N GLN A 73 7.14 23.89 17.14
CA GLN A 73 7.39 25.33 17.35
C GLN A 73 6.91 25.80 18.73
N VAL A 74 5.73 25.33 19.16
CA VAL A 74 5.20 25.60 20.49
C VAL A 74 6.12 25.06 21.58
N LEU A 75 6.57 23.82 21.45
CA LEU A 75 7.44 23.17 22.43
C LEU A 75 8.82 23.86 22.52
N ASN A 76 9.36 24.34 21.40
CA ASN A 76 10.66 24.99 21.34
C ASN A 76 10.66 26.45 21.83
N ASN A 77 9.52 27.15 21.77
CA ASN A 77 9.41 28.53 22.25
C ASN A 77 8.01 28.82 22.83
N PRO A 78 7.70 28.33 24.05
CA PRO A 78 6.36 28.32 24.60
C PRO A 78 5.95 29.68 25.22
N THR A 79 6.12 30.77 24.48
CA THR A 79 5.51 32.05 24.88
C THR A 79 3.98 31.94 24.77
N PRO A 80 3.21 32.69 25.58
CA PRO A 80 1.75 32.65 25.52
C PRO A 80 1.16 32.88 24.11
N SER A 81 1.73 33.81 23.35
CA SER A 81 1.33 34.09 21.97
C SER A 81 1.65 32.94 21.02
N VAL A 82 2.85 32.34 21.11
CA VAL A 82 3.25 31.19 20.28
C VAL A 82 2.42 29.95 20.61
N MET A 83 2.16 29.68 21.90
CA MET A 83 1.26 28.59 22.32
C MET A 83 -0.14 28.77 21.72
N ALA A 84 -0.72 29.97 21.83
CA ALA A 84 -2.05 30.28 21.32
C ALA A 84 -2.15 30.09 19.80
N ILE A 85 -1.24 30.71 19.04
CA ILE A 85 -1.22 30.66 17.57
C ILE A 85 -0.89 29.24 17.09
N GLY A 86 0.09 28.58 17.71
CA GLY A 86 0.52 27.23 17.33
C GLY A 86 -0.57 26.17 17.57
N LEU A 87 -1.29 26.22 18.70
CA LEU A 87 -2.42 25.34 18.96
C LEU A 87 -3.59 25.58 18.00
N ALA A 88 -3.90 26.84 17.69
CA ALA A 88 -4.95 27.15 16.72
C ALA A 88 -4.57 26.69 15.30
N SER A 89 -3.30 26.84 14.92
CA SER A 89 -2.78 26.38 13.63
C SER A 89 -2.81 24.86 13.51
N PHE A 90 -2.48 24.17 14.60
CA PHE A 90 -2.51 22.71 14.70
C PHE A 90 -3.93 22.17 14.50
N LEU A 91 -4.91 22.74 15.20
CA LEU A 91 -6.31 22.36 15.09
C LEU A 91 -6.91 22.71 13.72
N LEU A 92 -6.50 23.83 13.12
CA LEU A 92 -6.87 24.17 11.74
C LEU A 92 -6.32 23.14 10.75
N SER A 93 -5.05 22.74 10.90
CA SER A 93 -4.42 21.75 10.02
C SER A 93 -5.15 20.41 10.08
N LEU A 94 -5.65 20.00 11.25
CA LEU A 94 -6.47 18.80 11.41
C LEU A 94 -7.93 18.96 10.92
N GLY A 95 -8.33 20.13 10.45
CA GLY A 95 -9.70 20.43 10.03
C GLY A 95 -10.70 20.55 11.19
N VAL A 96 -10.21 20.68 12.43
CA VAL A 96 -11.03 20.82 13.65
C VAL A 96 -11.54 22.26 13.81
N LEU A 97 -10.76 23.23 13.35
CA LEU A 97 -11.06 24.65 13.42
C LEU A 97 -11.42 25.20 12.03
N GLY A 98 -12.52 25.96 11.94
CA GLY A 98 -12.89 26.64 10.70
C GLY A 98 -11.95 27.81 10.38
N VAL A 99 -11.66 28.04 9.09
CA VAL A 99 -10.73 29.09 8.61
C VAL A 99 -11.14 30.49 9.11
N GLU A 100 -12.44 30.79 9.10
CA GLU A 100 -12.97 32.09 9.53
C GLU A 100 -12.76 32.36 11.03
N LEU A 101 -12.95 31.33 11.86
CA LEU A 101 -12.70 31.39 13.31
C LEU A 101 -11.19 31.53 13.60
N TYR A 102 -10.35 30.84 12.82
CA TYR A 102 -8.89 30.92 12.97
C TYR A 102 -8.35 32.33 12.66
N GLN A 103 -8.76 32.95 11.54
CA GLN A 103 -8.30 34.28 11.17
C GLN A 103 -8.70 35.35 12.21
N GLY A 104 -9.94 35.28 12.71
CA GLY A 104 -10.41 36.14 13.79
C GLY A 104 -9.61 35.97 15.08
N PHE A 105 -9.32 34.71 15.45
CA PHE A 105 -8.51 34.40 16.63
C PHE A 105 -7.08 34.95 16.52
N CYS A 106 -6.37 34.72 15.41
CA CYS A 106 -5.01 35.24 15.21
C CYS A 106 -4.96 36.77 15.33
N SER A 107 -5.92 37.46 14.71
CA SER A 107 -6.01 38.93 14.75
C SER A 107 -6.19 39.48 16.17
N ILE A 108 -6.91 38.75 17.04
CA ILE A 108 -7.10 39.12 18.46
C ILE A 108 -5.82 38.89 19.25
N ILE A 109 -5.16 37.75 19.05
CA ILE A 109 -3.91 37.40 19.75
C ILE A 109 -2.80 38.39 19.40
N GLU A 110 -2.65 38.75 18.12
CA GLU A 110 -1.69 39.78 17.71
C GLU A 110 -1.93 41.09 18.46
N ARG A 111 -3.18 41.56 18.56
CA ARG A 111 -3.52 42.80 19.30
C ARG A 111 -3.27 42.76 20.81
N ILE A 112 -3.23 41.58 21.42
CA ILE A 112 -3.04 41.44 22.88
C ILE A 112 -1.54 41.37 23.22
N PHE A 113 -0.74 40.78 22.34
CA PHE A 113 0.67 40.46 22.61
C PHE A 113 1.68 41.27 21.78
N HIS A 114 1.23 42.12 20.85
CA HIS A 114 2.00 43.23 20.25
C HIS A 114 1.54 44.57 20.83
#